data_AF-A0A6F8TM58-F1
#
_entry.id   AF-A0A6F8TM58-F1
#
_cell.length_a   1.000
_cell.length_b   1.000
_cell.length_c   1.000
_cell.angle_alpha   90.00
_cell.angle_beta   90.00
_cell.angle_gamma   90.00
#
_symmetry.space_group_name_H-M   'P 1'
#
loop_
_entity.id
_entity.type
_entity.pdbx_description
1 polymer ?
#
loop_
_entity_poly.entity_id
_entity_poly.type
_entity_poly.pdbx_seq_one_letter_code
_entity_poly.pdbx_strand_id
1 'polypeptide(L)' 'MKERNNSKSGTDIDEVKRKNKQSGLTYNQVKEKLAEQFLHKK' A
#
# COMPACT_ATOMS: atom_id res chain seq x y z
N MET A 1 -9.59 -2.14 -27.96
CA MET A 1 -8.39 -2.00 -27.12
C MET A 1 -8.85 -1.67 -25.70
N LYS A 2 -8.31 -2.31 -24.66
CA LYS A 2 -8.67 -1.98 -23.27
C LYS A 2 -8.02 -0.63 -22.93
N GLU A 3 -8.84 0.34 -22.54
CA GLU A 3 -8.36 1.66 -22.14
C GLU A 3 -7.43 1.49 -20.92
N ARG A 4 -6.18 1.97 -21.02
CA ARG A 4 -5.20 1.82 -19.93
C ARG A 4 -5.47 2.91 -18.90
N ASN A 5 -5.67 2.52 -17.64
CA ASN A 5 -5.89 3.45 -16.53
C ASN A 5 -4.55 4.08 -16.11
N ASN A 6 -4.09 5.03 -16.90
CA ASN A 6 -2.82 5.71 -16.69
C ASN A 6 -3.03 7.06 -15.98
N SER A 7 -2.12 7.40 -15.07
CA SER A 7 -2.04 8.75 -14.53
C SER A 7 -1.61 9.77 -15.60
N LYS A 8 -1.68 11.07 -15.28
CA LYS A 8 -1.14 12.14 -16.13
C LYS A 8 0.36 11.97 -16.45
N SER A 9 1.10 11.28 -15.60
CA SER A 9 2.52 10.96 -15.80
C SER A 9 2.75 9.64 -16.56
N GLY A 10 1.69 8.99 -17.07
CA GLY A 10 1.77 7.73 -17.80
C GLY A 10 1.90 6.48 -16.90
N THR A 11 1.68 6.60 -15.60
CA THR A 11 1.80 5.48 -14.65
C THR A 11 0.58 4.58 -14.72
N ASP A 12 0.78 3.28 -14.95
CA ASP A 12 -0.29 2.27 -14.90
C ASP A 12 -0.79 2.09 -13.46
N ILE A 13 -2.01 2.58 -13.20
CA ILE A 13 -2.63 2.56 -11.88
C ILE A 13 -3.00 1.13 -11.44
N ASP A 14 -3.38 0.28 -12.38
CA ASP A 14 -3.79 -1.09 -12.07
C ASP A 14 -2.56 -1.93 -11.68
N GLU A 15 -1.43 -1.72 -12.34
CA GLU A 15 -0.15 -2.33 -11.95
C GLU A 15 0.32 -1.87 -10.57
N VAL A 16 0.23 -0.57 -10.28
CA VAL A 16 0.60 -0.03 -8.96
C VAL A 16 -0.27 -0.65 -7.86
N LYS A 17 -1.60 -0.72 -8.06
CA LYS A 17 -2.50 -1.38 -7.10
C LYS A 17 -2.15 -2.86 -6.89
N ARG A 18 -1.79 -3.57 -7.96
CA ARG A 18 -1.34 -4.97 -7.88
C ARG A 18 -0.06 -5.10 -7.06
N LYS A 19 0.94 -4.24 -7.29
CA LYS A 19 2.20 -4.23 -6.53
C LYS A 19 1.98 -3.87 -5.06
N ASN A 20 1.11 -2.89 -4.77
CA ASN A 20 0.77 -2.50 -3.38
C ASN A 20 0.10 -3.64 -2.61
N LYS A 21 -0.70 -4.48 -3.27
CA LYS A 21 -1.27 -5.69 -2.65
C LYS A 21 -0.20 -6.75 -2.34
N GLN A 22 0.96 -6.70 -3.00
CA GLN A 22 2.07 -7.64 -2.84
C GLN A 22 3.22 -7.09 -1.96
N SER A 23 3.16 -5.84 -1.52
CA SER A 23 4.25 -5.17 -0.81
C SER A 23 4.25 -5.37 0.72
N GLY A 24 3.35 -6.21 1.24
CA GLY A 24 3.23 -6.47 2.68
C GLY A 24 2.31 -5.49 3.40
N LEU A 25 2.65 -5.17 4.65
CA LEU A 25 1.81 -4.30 5.49
C LEU A 25 1.71 -2.90 4.90
N THR A 26 0.51 -2.35 4.95
CA THR A 26 0.30 -0.92 4.67
C THR A 26 0.88 -0.08 5.79
N TYR A 27 1.14 1.19 5.48
CA TYR A 27 1.61 2.18 6.45
C TYR A 27 0.75 2.20 7.74
N ASN A 28 -0.58 2.17 7.61
CA ASN A 28 -1.48 2.19 8.76
C ASN A 28 -1.37 0.91 9.59
N GLN A 29 -1.28 -0.25 8.95
CA GLN A 29 -1.09 -1.53 9.66
C GLN A 29 0.24 -1.58 10.40
N VAL A 30 1.30 -1.01 9.82
CA VAL A 30 2.60 -0.87 10.53
C VAL A 30 2.45 0.06 11.73
N LYS A 31 1.75 1.20 11.59
CA LYS A 31 1.49 2.13 12.69
C LYS A 31 0.72 1.48 13.84
N GLU A 32 -0.33 0.71 13.53
CA GLU A 32 -1.09 -0.06 14.51
C GLU A 32 -0.22 -1.09 15.21
N LYS A 33 0.53 -1.89 14.45
CA LYS A 33 1.45 -2.89 14.99
C LYS A 33 2.52 -2.28 15.91
N LEU A 34 3.07 -1.12 15.54
CA LEU A 34 4.03 -0.39 16.38
C LEU A 34 3.35 0.11 17.66
N ALA A 35 2.15 0.67 17.56
CA ALA A 35 1.39 1.12 18.73
C ALA A 35 1.14 -0.04 19.71
N GLU A 36 0.71 -1.20 19.22
CA GLU A 36 0.56 -2.42 20.03
C GLU A 36 1.88 -2.83 20.70
N GLN A 37 3.00 -2.82 19.97
CA GLN A 37 4.31 -3.16 20.54
C GLN A 37 4.75 -2.22 21.66
N PHE A 38 4.45 -0.92 21.56
CA PHE A 38 4.77 0.06 22.60
C PHE A 38 3.80 0.00 23.79
N LEU A 39 2.52 -0.30 23.55
CA LEU A 39 1.53 -0.48 24.62
C LEU A 39 1.83 -1.70 25.48
N HIS A 40 2.24 -2.83 24.88
CA HIS A 40 2.59 -4.06 25.60
C HIS A 40 3.97 -4.02 26.30
N LYS A 41 4.76 -2.94 26.12
CA LYS A 41 6.05 -2.73 26.80
C LYS A 41 5.94 -1.95 28.12
N LYS A 42 4.74 -1.53 28.50
CA LYS A 42 4.43 -0.91 29.80
C LYS A 42 3.93 -1.96 30.79
#